data_AF-A0A367LX41-F1
#
_entry.id   AF-A0A367LX41-F1
#
_cell.length_a   1.000
_cell.length_b   1.000
_cell.length_c   1.000
_cell.angle_alpha   90.00
_cell.angle_beta   90.00
_cell.angle_gamma   90.00
#
_symmetry.space_group_name_H-M   'P 1'
#
loop_
_entity.id
_entity.type
_entity.pdbx_description
1 polymer ?
#
loop_
_entity_poly.entity_id
_entity_poly.type
_entity_poly.pdbx_seq_one_letter_code
_entity_poly.pdbx_strand_id
1 'polypeptide(L)'
;VTTQKYMHTPRGIFELKYFFSSHVSTAEGGECSSTAIRAIIKKLVAAENAKKPLSDSKIAGLLEAQGIQVARRTVAKYRESLGIAPSSERKRLV
;
A
#
# COMPACT_ATOMS: atom_id res chain seq x y z
N VAL A 1 -14.58 -0.93 -22.27
CA VAL A 1 -13.88 -2.15 -22.76
C VAL A 1 -13.46 -3.08 -21.62
N THR A 2 -12.94 -2.57 -20.49
CA THR A 2 -12.56 -3.38 -19.29
C THR A 2 -13.59 -3.42 -18.16
N THR A 3 -14.65 -2.60 -18.23
CA THR A 3 -15.76 -2.57 -17.26
C THR A 3 -16.73 -3.73 -17.48
N GLN A 4 -17.30 -4.31 -16.41
CA GLN A 4 -18.25 -5.44 -16.45
C GLN A 4 -17.72 -6.73 -17.11
N LYS A 5 -16.40 -6.86 -17.24
CA LYS A 5 -15.75 -8.12 -17.58
C LYS A 5 -15.08 -8.65 -16.33
N TYR A 6 -15.20 -9.94 -16.06
CA TYR A 6 -14.68 -10.58 -14.86
C TYR A 6 -13.69 -11.68 -15.23
N MET A 7 -12.56 -11.72 -14.54
CA MET A 7 -11.52 -12.72 -14.72
C MET A 7 -11.53 -13.67 -13.52
N HIS A 8 -11.68 -14.96 -13.80
CA HIS A 8 -11.56 -15.99 -12.78
C HIS A 8 -10.07 -16.29 -12.54
N THR A 9 -9.62 -16.15 -11.29
CA THR A 9 -8.25 -16.44 -10.87
C THR A 9 -8.27 -17.49 -9.75
N PRO A 10 -7.16 -18.20 -9.49
CA PRO A 10 -7.06 -19.12 -8.35
C PRO A 10 -7.34 -18.48 -6.98
N ARG A 11 -7.28 -17.14 -6.88
CA ARG A 11 -7.55 -16.38 -5.65
C ARG A 11 -8.96 -15.76 -5.63
N GLY A 12 -9.81 -16.03 -6.63
CA GLY A 12 -11.17 -15.50 -6.74
C GLY A 12 -11.46 -14.82 -8.08
N ILE A 13 -12.66 -14.26 -8.18
CA ILE A 13 -13.15 -13.56 -9.38
C ILE A 13 -12.95 -12.06 -9.19
N PHE A 14 -12.27 -11.42 -10.14
CA PHE A 14 -11.99 -9.98 -10.11
C PHE A 14 -12.52 -9.30 -11.37
N GLU A 15 -13.02 -8.08 -11.24
CA GLU A 15 -13.37 -7.26 -12.40
C GLU A 15 -12.09 -6.88 -13.16
N LEU A 16 -12.09 -7.01 -14.48
CA LEU A 16 -10.91 -6.87 -15.32
C LEU A 16 -10.25 -5.49 -15.15
N LYS A 17 -11.04 -4.43 -14.97
CA LYS A 17 -10.54 -3.07 -14.68
C LYS A 17 -9.66 -2.97 -13.43
N TYR A 18 -9.76 -3.92 -12.50
CA TYR A 18 -8.92 -3.99 -11.29
C TYR A 18 -7.43 -4.09 -11.63
N PHE A 19 -7.09 -4.74 -12.74
CA PHE A 19 -5.71 -4.93 -13.19
C PHE A 19 -5.16 -3.73 -13.98
N PHE A 20 -6.01 -2.79 -14.38
CA PHE A 20 -5.67 -1.65 -15.24
C PHE A 20 -5.94 -0.30 -14.56
N SER A 21 -5.95 -0.25 -13.23
CA SER A 21 -6.22 0.98 -12.49
C SER A 21 -4.99 1.88 -12.35
N SER A 22 -5.23 3.20 -12.38
CA SER A 22 -4.30 4.32 -12.32
C SER A 22 -2.98 4.04 -11.59
N HIS A 23 -1.90 4.04 -12.36
CA HIS A 23 -0.54 3.71 -11.94
C HIS A 23 0.05 4.77 -11.01
N VAL A 24 0.89 4.35 -10.06
CA VAL A 24 1.85 5.21 -9.37
C VAL A 24 3.20 4.96 -10.03
N SER A 25 3.83 6.02 -10.56
CA SER A 25 5.10 5.94 -11.29
C SER A 25 6.23 5.50 -10.36
N THR A 26 6.92 4.41 -10.72
CA THR A 26 8.10 3.87 -10.02
C THR A 26 9.35 4.45 -10.72
N ALA A 27 10.44 4.71 -9.99
CA ALA A 27 11.62 5.38 -10.56
C ALA A 27 12.31 4.60 -11.69
N GLU A 28 12.16 3.26 -11.70
CA GLU A 28 12.71 2.38 -12.74
C GLU A 28 11.74 2.14 -13.92
N GLY A 29 10.71 2.97 -14.09
CA GLY A 29 9.73 2.79 -15.17
C GLY A 29 8.73 1.64 -14.94
N GLY A 30 8.76 1.02 -13.76
CA GLY A 30 7.72 0.10 -13.32
C GLY A 30 6.42 0.83 -12.99
N GLU A 31 5.29 0.18 -13.20
CA GLU A 31 3.98 0.68 -12.76
C GLU A 31 3.56 -0.06 -11.49
N CYS A 32 3.66 0.58 -10.33
CA CYS A 32 3.17 -0.04 -9.10
C CYS A 32 1.68 0.28 -8.91
N SER A 33 0.83 -0.75 -8.92
CA SER A 33 -0.61 -0.55 -8.70
C SER A 33 -0.88 -0.05 -7.29
N SER A 34 -1.82 0.88 -7.14
CA SER A 34 -2.25 1.38 -5.83
C SER A 34 -2.71 0.27 -4.87
N THR A 35 -3.24 -0.83 -5.40
CA THR A 35 -3.61 -2.05 -4.67
C THR A 35 -2.38 -2.78 -4.09
N ALA A 36 -1.29 -2.87 -4.86
CA ALA A 36 -0.03 -3.45 -4.42
C ALA A 36 0.60 -2.61 -3.30
N ILE A 37 0.62 -1.28 -3.44
CA ILE A 37 1.14 -0.37 -2.40
C ILE A 37 0.35 -0.55 -1.10
N ARG A 38 -0.99 -0.58 -1.16
CA ARG A 38 -1.84 -0.84 0.03
C ARG A 38 -1.53 -2.19 0.67
N ALA A 39 -1.33 -3.24 -0.13
CA ALA A 39 -0.98 -4.56 0.38
C ALA A 39 0.40 -4.57 1.06
N ILE A 40 1.39 -3.88 0.50
CA ILE A 40 2.72 -3.73 1.08
C ILE A 40 2.66 -2.95 2.39
N ILE A 41 1.96 -1.82 2.42
CA ILE A 41 1.75 -1.03 3.66
C ILE A 41 1.14 -1.91 4.75
N LYS A 42 0.09 -2.68 4.43
CA LYS A 42 -0.54 -3.61 5.38
C LYS A 42 0.45 -4.65 5.91
N LYS A 43 1.30 -5.23 5.05
CA LYS A 43 2.34 -6.19 5.46
C LYS A 43 3.39 -5.54 6.36
N LEU A 44 3.88 -4.35 6.01
CA LEU A 44 4.87 -3.61 6.80
C LEU A 44 4.34 -3.25 8.19
N VAL A 45 3.08 -2.81 8.27
CA VAL A 45 2.42 -2.52 9.54
C VAL A 45 2.19 -3.81 10.35
N ALA A 46 1.79 -4.92 9.71
CA ALA A 46 1.59 -6.19 10.42
C ALA A 46 2.90 -6.77 10.99
N ALA A 47 4.04 -6.51 10.35
CA ALA A 47 5.37 -6.93 10.79
C ALA A 47 6.06 -5.91 11.71
N GLU A 48 5.40 -4.80 12.07
CA GLU A 48 6.04 -3.74 12.83
C GLU A 48 6.22 -4.09 14.32
N ASN A 49 7.21 -3.46 14.95
CA ASN A 49 7.41 -3.59 16.38
C ASN A 49 6.44 -2.67 17.13
N ALA A 50 5.52 -3.24 17.92
CA ALA A 50 4.52 -2.49 18.70
C ALA A 50 5.11 -1.46 19.69
N LYS A 51 6.38 -1.62 20.11
CA LYS A 51 7.08 -0.64 20.97
C LYS A 51 7.57 0.60 20.19
N LYS A 52 7.82 0.44 18.89
CA LYS A 52 8.31 1.50 17.99
C LYS A 52 7.58 1.38 16.65
N PRO A 53 6.29 1.80 16.57
CA PRO A 53 5.52 1.71 15.34
C PRO A 53 6.19 2.50 14.22
N LEU A 54 6.02 2.03 12.99
CA LEU A 54 6.60 2.67 11.82
C LEU A 54 5.81 3.94 11.50
N SER A 55 6.52 5.06 11.39
CA SER A 55 5.94 6.32 10.93
C SER A 55 5.68 6.29 9.42
N ASP A 56 4.72 7.08 8.96
CA ASP A 56 4.39 7.17 7.53
C ASP A 56 5.60 7.56 6.67
N SER A 57 6.51 8.38 7.21
CA SER A 57 7.78 8.74 6.55
C SER A 57 8.74 7.55 6.45
N LYS A 58 8.78 6.69 7.45
CA LYS A 58 9.65 5.49 7.43
C LYS A 58 9.11 4.44 6.47
N ILE A 59 7.79 4.30 6.38
CA ILE A 59 7.13 3.45 5.38
C ILE A 59 7.40 3.96 3.97
N ALA A 60 7.34 5.28 3.75
CA ALA A 60 7.70 5.89 2.46
C ALA A 60 9.16 5.58 2.07
N GLY A 61 10.12 5.73 2.99
CA GLY A 61 11.52 5.39 2.72
C GLY A 61 11.77 3.90 2.46
N LEU A 62 11.01 3.00 3.12
CA LEU A 62 11.08 1.56 2.84
C LEU A 62 10.53 1.21 1.45
N LEU A 63 9.47 1.89 1.01
CA LEU A 63 8.94 1.77 -0.34
C LEU A 63 9.93 2.33 -1.36
N GLU A 64 10.57 3.45 -1.05
CA GLU A 64 11.58 4.07 -1.89
C GLU A 64 12.80 3.15 -2.10
N ALA A 65 13.24 2.46 -1.05
CA ALA A 65 14.29 1.44 -1.13
C ALA A 65 13.89 0.23 -2.01
N GLN A 66 12.60 0.02 -2.25
CA GLN A 66 12.07 -1.00 -3.17
C GLN A 66 11.83 -0.43 -4.59
N GLY A 67 12.30 0.79 -4.86
CA GLY A 67 12.10 1.51 -6.12
C GLY A 67 10.79 2.31 -6.20
N ILE A 68 9.90 2.16 -5.21
CA ILE A 68 8.55 2.71 -5.20
C ILE A 68 8.54 4.12 -4.61
N GLN A 69 8.57 5.11 -5.51
CA GLN A 69 8.53 6.53 -5.17
C GLN A 69 7.11 6.94 -4.73
N VAL A 70 6.90 7.02 -3.41
CA VAL A 70 5.60 7.37 -2.83
C VAL A 70 5.76 8.45 -1.78
N ALA A 71 5.05 9.56 -1.97
CA ALA A 71 5.03 10.65 -1.01
C ALA A 71 4.37 10.21 0.32
N ARG A 72 4.85 10.76 1.43
CA ARG A 72 4.31 10.54 2.79
C ARG A 72 2.78 10.74 2.88
N ARG A 73 2.24 11.75 2.18
CA ARG A 73 0.79 12.02 2.15
C ARG A 73 0.00 10.89 1.47
N THR A 74 0.57 10.26 0.45
CA THR A 74 -0.03 9.11 -0.25
C THR A 74 -0.05 7.87 0.64
N VAL A 75 1.03 7.64 1.40
CA VAL A 75 1.08 6.57 2.41
C VAL A 75 0.01 6.79 3.48
N ALA A 76 -0.12 8.00 4.01
CA ALA A 76 -1.14 8.34 5.00
C ALA A 76 -2.56 8.09 4.48
N LYS A 77 -2.88 8.55 3.27
CA LYS A 77 -4.17 8.31 2.61
C LYS A 77 -4.49 6.81 2.45
N TYR A 78 -3.50 6.01 2.07
CA TYR A 78 -3.67 4.57 1.93
C TYR A 78 -3.78 3.86 3.28
N ARG A 79 -3.06 4.32 4.31
CA ARG A 79 -3.19 3.82 5.69
C ARG A 79 -4.60 4.06 6.24
N GLU A 80 -5.14 5.26 6.06
CA GLU A 80 -6.52 5.62 6.45
C GLU A 80 -7.55 4.76 5.72
N SER A 81 -7.36 4.54 4.41
CA SER A 81 -8.23 3.67 3.62
C SER A 81 -8.21 2.20 4.10
N LEU A 82 -7.19 1.78 4.85
CA LEU A 82 -7.05 0.45 5.44
C LEU A 82 -7.54 0.38 6.89
N GLY A 83 -8.03 1.49 7.46
CA GLY A 83 -8.47 1.56 8.87
C GLY A 83 -7.34 1.45 9.89
N ILE A 84 -6.09 1.70 9.48
CA ILE A 84 -4.92 1.61 10.36
C ILE A 84 -4.72 2.95 11.06
N ALA A 85 -4.69 2.95 12.39
CA ALA A 85 -4.46 4.14 13.21
C ALA A 85 -3.08 4.79 12.95
N PRO A 86 -2.90 6.10 13.19
CA PRO A 86 -1.60 6.75 13.05
C PRO A 86 -0.55 6.16 14.00
N SER A 87 0.73 6.33 13.67
CA SER A 87 1.84 5.77 14.45
C SER A 87 1.82 6.19 15.93
N SER A 88 1.28 7.38 16.24
CA SER A 88 1.16 7.87 17.61
C SER A 88 0.22 7.03 18.47
N GLU A 89 -0.88 6.56 17.88
CA GLU A 89 -1.92 5.77 18.58
C GLU A 89 -1.57 4.28 18.60
N ARG A 90 -0.76 3.82 17.64
CA ARG A 90 -0.21 2.44 17.62
C ARG A 90 0.91 2.20 18.63
N LYS A 91 1.46 3.25 19.25
CA LYS A 91 2.57 3.12 20.20
C LYS A 91 2.03 2.58 21.53
N ARG A 92 2.31 1.32 21.84
CA ARG A 92 1.95 0.74 23.13
C ARG A 92 2.99 1.16 24.17
N LEU A 93 2.58 2.00 25.13
CA LEU A 93 3.35 2.31 26.35
C LEU A 93 3.17 1.12 27.31
N VAL A 94 4.00 0.09 27.18
CA VAL A 94 4.18 -0.94 28.22
C VAL A 94 5.65 -0.96 28.59
#